data_AF-A0A7J5WQ67-F1
#
_entry.id   AF-A0A7J5WQ67-F1
#
_cell.length_a   1.000
_cell.length_b   1.000
_cell.length_c   1.000
_cell.angle_alpha   90.00
_cell.angle_beta   90.00
_cell.angle_gamma   90.00
#
_symmetry.space_group_name_H-M   'P 1'
#
loop_
_entity.id
_entity.type
_entity.pdbx_description
1 polymer ?
#
loop_
_entity_poly.entity_id
_entity_poly.type
_entity_poly.pdbx_seq_one_letter_code
_entity_poly.pdbx_strand_id
1 'polypeptide(L)' 'MQVFTTPAKIIITCHKWLSPALQHEITSLGYPIVRSFQTGVELMGTMQDCIRLNLNLRCASQVMYSL' A
#
# COMPACT_ATOMS: atom_id res chain seq x y z
N MET A 1 7.94 -20.85 4.20
CA MET A 1 7.91 -19.47 3.66
C MET A 1 7.88 -18.49 4.83
N GLN A 2 8.81 -17.51 4.89
CA GLN A 2 8.75 -16.45 5.89
C GLN A 2 8.02 -15.24 5.30
N VAL A 3 6.69 -15.22 5.42
CA VAL A 3 5.82 -14.17 4.86
C VAL A 3 6.13 -12.77 5.42
N PHE A 4 6.68 -12.68 6.63
CA PHE A 4 7.04 -11.42 7.27
C PHE A 4 8.28 -10.74 6.70
N THR A 5 9.11 -11.44 5.95
CA THR A 5 10.39 -10.93 5.46
C THR A 5 10.54 -11.08 3.95
N THR A 6 9.67 -11.85 3.30
CA THR A 6 9.64 -12.00 1.86
C THR A 6 8.92 -10.81 1.24
N PRO A 7 9.52 -10.08 0.28
CA PRO A 7 8.83 -9.03 -0.43
C PRO A 7 7.87 -9.63 -1.46
N ALA A 8 6.63 -9.13 -1.51
CA ALA A 8 5.65 -9.45 -2.53
C ALA A 8 4.84 -8.20 -2.90
N LYS A 9 4.03 -8.35 -3.95
CA LYS A 9 3.15 -7.28 -4.42
C LYS A 9 2.12 -6.94 -3.36
N ILE A 10 1.99 -5.65 -3.05
CA ILE A 10 0.94 -5.12 -2.19
C ILE A 10 0.04 -4.20 -3.01
N ILE A 11 -1.26 -4.45 -2.94
CA ILE A 11 -2.29 -3.61 -3.56
C ILE A 11 -3.03 -2.88 -2.46
N ILE A 12 -3.08 -1.55 -2.57
CA ILE A 12 -3.85 -0.69 -1.66
C ILE A 12 -4.99 -0.06 -2.45
N THR A 13 -6.21 -0.25 -1.99
CA THR A 13 -7.40 0.31 -2.64
C THR A 13 -7.90 1.53 -1.90
N CYS A 14 -8.61 2.41 -2.60
CA CYS A 14 -9.30 3.57 -2.05
C CYS A 14 -10.49 3.96 -2.94
N HIS A 15 -11.33 4.87 -2.45
CA HIS A 15 -12.36 5.49 -3.29
C HIS A 15 -11.74 6.29 -4.46
N LYS A 16 -12.48 6.39 -5.57
CA LYS A 16 -12.05 6.93 -6.89
C LYS A 16 -11.31 8.28 -6.87
N TRP A 17 -11.57 9.13 -5.88
CA TRP A 17 -10.99 10.48 -5.79
C TRP A 17 -9.92 10.61 -4.70
N LEU A 18 -9.72 9.57 -3.90
CA LEU A 18 -8.74 9.55 -2.81
C LEU A 18 -7.36 9.06 -3.26
N SER A 19 -7.22 8.55 -4.49
CA SER A 19 -5.93 8.03 -4.98
C SER A 19 -4.79 9.04 -4.86
N PRO A 20 -4.94 10.34 -5.21
CA PRO A 20 -3.86 11.32 -5.00
C PRO A 20 -3.49 11.50 -3.52
N ALA A 21 -4.48 11.58 -2.62
CA ALA A 21 -4.23 11.70 -1.19
C ALA A 21 -3.55 10.44 -0.61
N LEU A 22 -3.99 9.26 -1.05
CA LEU A 22 -3.35 7.99 -0.71
C LEU A 22 -1.89 7.93 -1.17
N GLN A 23 -1.60 8.38 -2.39
CA GLN A 23 -0.23 8.45 -2.91
C GLN A 23 0.64 9.38 -2.05
N HIS A 24 0.10 10.52 -1.61
CA HIS A 24 0.80 11.42 -0.69
C HIS A 24 1.08 10.78 0.67
N GLU A 25 0.12 10.06 1.26
CA GLU A 25 0.35 9.34 2.53
C GLU A 25 1.46 8.28 2.39
N ILE A 26 1.42 7.49 1.32
CA ILE A 26 2.38 6.40 1.07
C ILE A 26 3.79 6.94 0.83
N THR A 27 3.92 7.99 0.01
CA THR A 27 5.22 8.64 -0.24
C THR A 27 5.75 9.35 1.02
N SER A 28 4.88 9.94 1.83
CA SER A 28 5.26 10.55 3.13
C SER A 28 5.76 9.52 4.14
N LEU A 29 5.25 8.28 4.08
CA LEU A 29 5.74 7.14 4.86
C LEU A 29 7.04 6.53 4.31
N GLY A 30 7.56 7.04 3.19
CA GLY A 30 8.81 6.58 2.58
C GLY A 30 8.67 5.34 1.69
N TYR A 31 7.45 4.98 1.27
CA TYR A 31 7.22 3.82 0.41
C TYR A 31 7.23 4.21 -1.09
N PRO A 32 8.00 3.50 -1.94
CA PRO A 32 7.99 3.73 -3.37
C PRO A 32 6.73 3.14 -4.01
N ILE A 33 6.08 3.93 -4.86
CA ILE A 33 4.90 3.50 -5.61
C ILE A 33 5.36 2.91 -6.95
N VAL A 34 4.98 1.66 -7.21
CA VAL A 34 5.25 0.98 -8.49
C VAL A 34 4.29 1.48 -9.55
N ARG A 35 3.01 1.61 -9.20
CA ARG A 35 1.95 2.06 -10.09
C ARG A 35 0.80 2.66 -9.29
N SER A 36 0.20 3.72 -9.79
CA SER A 36 -1.07 4.26 -9.29
C SER A 36 -2.20 4.04 -10.27
N PHE A 37 -3.41 3.86 -9.77
CA PHE A 37 -4.64 3.82 -10.55
C PHE A 37 -5.73 4.62 -9.83
N GLN A 38 -6.87 4.81 -10.49
CA GLN A 38 -7.90 5.73 -9.98
C GLN A 38 -8.46 5.31 -8.61
N THR A 39 -8.46 4.02 -8.31
CA THR A 39 -9.03 3.43 -7.08
C THR A 39 -7.96 2.82 -6.17
N GLY A 40 -6.70 3.22 -6.30
CA GLY A 40 -5.64 2.70 -5.44
C GLY A 40 -4.24 2.80 -6.01
N VAL A 41 -3.32 2.07 -5.38
CA VAL A 41 -1.92 1.99 -5.77
C VAL A 41 -1.36 0.58 -5.60
N GLU A 42 -0.25 0.34 -6.26
CA GLU A 42 0.57 -0.85 -6.16
C GLU A 42 1.96 -0.47 -5.65
N LEU A 43 2.45 -1.27 -4.72
CA LEU A 43 3.79 -1.18 -4.15
C LEU A 43 4.39 -2.58 -3.99
N MET A 44 5.69 -2.63 -3.75
CA MET A 44 6.41 -3.86 -3.41
C MET A 44 6.88 -3.76 -1.97
N GLY A 45 6.60 -4.78 -1.16
CA GLY A 45 6.95 -4.75 0.26
C GLY A 45 6.69 -6.07 0.96
N THR A 46 6.98 -6.13 2.25
CA THR A 46 6.79 -7.31 3.08
C THR A 46 5.45 -7.25 3.84
N MET A 47 5.06 -8.35 4.51
CA MET A 47 3.91 -8.31 5.43
C MET A 47 4.10 -7.27 6.55
N GLN A 48 5.34 -6.98 6.98
CA GLN A 48 5.61 -5.93 7.98
C GLN A 48 5.25 -4.54 7.45
N ASP A 49 5.55 -4.28 6.17
CA ASP A 49 5.16 -3.03 5.51
C ASP A 49 3.65 -2.94 5.40
N CYS A 50 2.99 -4.04 5.05
CA CYS A 50 1.53 -4.14 5.02
C CYS A 50 0.90 -3.77 6.38
N ILE A 51 1.48 -4.25 7.49
CA ILE A 51 1.03 -3.91 8.86
C ILE A 51 1.22 -2.40 9.12
N ARG A 52 2.39 -1.84 8.82
CA ARG A 52 2.65 -0.39 9.00
C ARG A 52 1.68 0.46 8.17
N LEU A 53 1.42 0.07 6.93
CA LEU A 53 0.50 0.77 6.03
C LEU A 53 -0.94 0.73 6.58
N ASN A 54 -1.42 -0.42 7.07
CA ASN A 54 -2.75 -0.50 7.71
C ASN A 54 -2.89 0.42 8.94
N LEU A 55 -1.81 0.61 9.70
CA LEU A 55 -1.85 1.43 10.92
C LEU A 55 -1.78 2.94 10.65
N ASN A 56 -1.25 3.37 9.51
CA ASN A 56 -0.94 4.78 9.25
C ASN A 56 -1.76 5.41 8.11
N LEU A 57 -2.26 4.61 7.16
CA LEU A 57 -3.03 5.14 6.03
C LEU A 57 -4.46 5.44 6.47
N ARG A 58 -4.93 6.66 6.17
CA ARG A 58 -6.30 7.09 6.45
C ARG A 58 -7.18 7.04 5.21
N CYS A 59 -6.56 7.16 4.04
CA CYS A 59 -7.27 7.16 2.76
C CYS A 59 -7.49 5.75 2.18
N ALA A 60 -6.85 4.73 2.74
CA ALA A 60 -6.92 3.36 2.26
C ALA A 60 -8.21 2.66 2.71
N SER A 61 -8.84 1.91 1.80
CA SER A 61 -9.96 1.03 2.09
C SER A 61 -9.49 -0.39 2.43
N GLN A 62 -8.51 -0.91 1.71
CA GLN A 62 -7.91 -2.23 1.96
C GLN A 62 -6.42 -2.20 1.61
N VAL A 63 -5.62 -2.96 2.35
CA VAL A 63 -4.18 -3.19 2.07
C VAL A 63 -4.00 -4.70 1.95
N MET A 64 -3.65 -5.18 0.76
CA MET A 64 -3.64 -6.61 0.43
C MET A 64 -2.26 -7.06 -0.02
N TYR A 65 -1.69 -8.06 0.67
CA TYR A 65 -0.40 -8.67 0.35
C TYR A 65 -0.60 -9.95 -0.49
N SER A 66 0.17 -10.11 -1.57
CA SER A 66 0.13 -11.30 -2.42
C SER A 66 0.90 -12.47 -1.78
N LEU A 67 0.26 -13.63 -1.66
CA LEU A 67 0.89 -14.87 -1.19
C LEU A 67 1.60 -15.63 -2.31
#